data_AF-A0A948D1I4-F1
#
_entry.id   AF-A0A948D1I4-F1
#
_cell.length_a   1.000
_cell.length_b   1.000
_cell.length_c   1.000
_cell.angle_alpha   90.00
_cell.angle_beta   90.00
_cell.angle_gamma   90.00
#
_symmetry.space_group_name_H-M   'P 1'
#
loop_
_entity.id
_entity.type
_entity.pdbx_description
1 polymer ?
#
loop_
_entity_poly.entity_id
_entity_poly.type
_entity_poly.pdbx_seq_one_letter_code
_entity_poly.pdbx_strand_id
1 'polypeptide(L)'
;MSDINIKANDHTLRGQYANMMQVSHAREEFILDFMLAFPPQGELVSRLIVSPAHMKRIMNALKDNVHKYEAQFGVIQEAGEPKLLAN
;
A
#
# COMPACT_ATOMS: atom_id res chain seq x y z
N MET A 1 -5.86 -13.19 -22.44
CA MET A 1 -6.05 -11.93 -21.69
C MET A 1 -5.74 -10.82 -22.67
N SER A 2 -6.66 -9.91 -22.92
CA SER A 2 -6.39 -8.73 -23.76
C SER A 2 -5.29 -7.91 -23.09
N ASP A 3 -4.25 -7.55 -23.84
CA ASP A 3 -3.22 -6.64 -23.38
C ASP A 3 -3.86 -5.27 -23.13
N ILE A 4 -4.12 -4.97 -21.86
CA ILE A 4 -4.66 -3.67 -21.47
C ILE A 4 -3.53 -2.65 -21.61
N ASN A 5 -3.69 -1.69 -22.52
CA ASN A 5 -2.77 -0.56 -22.62
C ASN A 5 -3.04 0.41 -21.46
N ILE A 6 -2.18 0.37 -20.43
CA ILE A 6 -2.25 1.26 -19.27
C ILE A 6 -1.44 2.53 -19.57
N LYS A 7 -2.13 3.67 -19.60
CA LYS A 7 -1.49 4.99 -19.68
C LYS A 7 -1.24 5.53 -18.27
N ALA A 8 -0.07 6.08 -18.03
CA ALA A 8 0.28 6.81 -16.82
C ALA A 8 0.99 8.11 -17.20
N ASN A 9 0.77 9.17 -16.41
CA ASN A 9 1.54 10.39 -16.56
C ASN A 9 2.91 10.23 -15.87
N ASP A 10 3.83 11.15 -16.16
CA ASP A 10 5.20 11.10 -15.63
C ASP A 10 5.25 11.08 -14.09
N HIS A 11 4.30 11.75 -13.44
CA HIS A 11 4.22 11.78 -11.98
C HIS A 11 3.86 10.41 -11.40
N THR A 12 2.82 9.75 -11.93
CA THR A 12 2.42 8.41 -11.52
C THR A 12 3.50 7.37 -11.85
N LEU A 13 4.19 7.50 -12.99
CA LEU A 13 5.26 6.59 -13.39
C LEU A 13 6.46 6.60 -12.45
N ARG A 14 6.80 7.76 -11.89
CA ARG A 14 7.91 7.88 -10.92
C ARG A 14 7.63 7.15 -9.61
N GLY A 15 6.37 6.85 -9.32
CA GLY A 15 5.93 6.38 -8.03
C GLY A 15 6.04 7.47 -6.97
N GLN A 16 5.43 7.22 -5.82
CA GLN A 16 5.54 8.09 -4.66
C GLN A 16 5.93 7.26 -3.45
N TYR A 17 6.84 7.79 -2.63
CA TYR A 17 7.28 7.12 -1.43
C TYR A 17 6.29 7.37 -0.28
N ALA A 18 5.96 6.31 0.46
CA ALA A 18 5.17 6.38 1.68
C ALA A 18 5.82 5.49 2.74
N ASN A 19 5.81 5.94 3.99
CA ASN A 19 6.34 5.20 5.14
C ASN A 19 5.22 4.77 6.12
N MET A 20 3.98 5.14 5.84
CA MET A 20 2.81 4.78 6.63
C MET A 20 1.63 4.47 5.71
N MET A 21 0.80 3.50 6.10
CA MET A 21 -0.48 3.19 5.43
C MET A 21 -1.58 3.06 6.48
N GLN A 22 -2.72 3.69 6.24
CA GLN A 22 -3.94 3.48 7.00
C GLN A 22 -5.00 2.83 6.10
N VAL A 23 -5.68 1.82 6.63
CA VAL A 23 -6.78 1.14 5.93
C VAL A 23 -8.07 1.39 6.68
N SER A 24 -9.09 1.88 5.97
CA SER A 24 -10.46 1.97 6.47
C SER A 24 -11.42 1.35 5.45
N HIS A 25 -12.67 1.09 5.84
CA HIS A 25 -13.64 0.47 4.94
C HIS A 25 -15.08 0.81 5.31
N ALA A 26 -15.94 0.72 4.31
CA ALA A 26 -17.39 0.68 4.42
C ALA A 26 -17.91 -0.62 3.78
N ARG A 27 -19.24 -0.77 3.66
CA ARG A 27 -19.82 -1.96 3.02
C ARG A 27 -19.37 -2.13 1.57
N GLU A 28 -19.24 -1.03 0.83
CA GLU A 28 -19.02 -1.06 -0.62
C GLU A 28 -17.56 -0.81 -1.02
N GLU A 29 -16.70 -0.40 -0.09
CA GLU A 29 -15.34 0.04 -0.41
C GLU A 29 -14.34 -0.15 0.72
N PHE A 30 -13.08 -0.32 0.34
CA PHE A 30 -11.89 -0.17 1.16
C PHE A 30 -11.13 1.06 0.70
N ILE A 31 -10.63 1.83 1.65
CA ILE A 31 -9.82 3.03 1.43
C ILE A 31 -8.43 2.74 2.00
N LEU A 32 -7.42 2.85 1.15
CA LEU A 32 -6.01 2.71 1.50
C LEU A 32 -5.34 4.07 1.35
N ASP A 33 -4.98 4.66 2.49
CA ASP A 33 -4.29 5.94 2.56
C ASP A 33 -2.81 5.71 2.80
N PHE A 34 -2.00 6.07 1.80
CA PHE A 34 -0.54 6.06 1.87
C PHE A 34 -0.06 7.45 2.25
N MET A 35 0.73 7.52 3.31
CA MET A 35 1.19 8.77 3.89
C MET A 35 2.71 8.80 4.04
N LEU A 36 3.26 10.00 3.93
CA LEU A 36 4.61 10.32 4.36
C LEU A 36 4.52 11.04 5.71
N ALA A 37 4.77 10.32 6.79
CA ALA A 37 4.78 10.88 8.14
C ALA A 37 6.17 11.41 8.49
N PHE A 38 6.24 12.67 8.91
CA PHE A 38 7.45 13.36 9.37
C PHE A 38 7.08 14.28 10.54
N PRO A 39 7.21 13.82 11.81
CA PRO A 39 6.73 14.56 12.97
C PRO A 39 7.22 16.02 13.00
N PRO A 40 6.34 16.98 13.32
CA PRO A 40 4.96 16.84 13.81
C PRO A 40 3.89 16.76 12.71
N GLN A 41 4.28 16.64 11.43
CA GLN A 41 3.38 16.70 10.29
C GLN A 41 3.36 15.37 9.52
N GLY A 42 2.45 15.29 8.56
CA GLY A 42 2.43 14.23 7.58
C GLY A 42 1.69 14.68 6.34
N GLU A 43 1.96 14.03 5.22
CA GLU A 43 1.33 14.30 3.94
C GLU A 43 0.62 13.04 3.43
N LEU A 44 -0.61 13.19 2.95
CA LEU A 44 -1.29 12.15 2.20
C LEU A 44 -0.68 12.10 0.79
N VAL A 45 0.04 11.02 0.52
CA VAL A 45 0.74 10.82 -0.74
C VAL A 45 -0.18 10.22 -1.79
N SER A 46 -0.99 9.24 -1.40
CA SER A 46 -1.96 8.61 -2.30
C SER A 46 -3.13 8.00 -1.54
N ARG A 47 -4.31 8.01 -2.18
CA ARG A 47 -5.50 7.30 -1.72
C ARG A 47 -5.97 6.36 -2.81
N LEU A 48 -6.11 5.07 -2.48
CA LEU A 48 -6.74 4.08 -3.35
C LEU A 48 -8.07 3.65 -2.73
N ILE A 49 -9.14 3.70 -3.53
CA ILE A 49 -10.47 3.20 -3.16
C ILE A 49 -10.76 1.98 -4.01
N VAL A 50 -11.03 0.85 -3.37
CA VAL A 50 -11.25 -0.43 -4.06
C VAL A 50 -12.45 -1.17 -3.48
N SER A 51 -13.13 -1.97 -4.30
CA SER A 51 -14.23 -2.81 -3.80
C SER A 51 -13.71 -3.92 -2.88
N PRO A 52 -14.52 -4.45 -1.95
CA PRO A 52 -14.14 -5.56 -1.08
C PRO A 52 -13.64 -6.80 -1.84
N ALA A 53 -14.23 -7.09 -3.01
CA ALA A 53 -13.82 -8.21 -3.85
C ALA A 53 -12.41 -8.00 -4.45
N HIS A 54 -12.09 -6.79 -4.89
CA HIS A 54 -10.74 -6.47 -5.36
C HIS A 54 -9.73 -6.45 -4.21
N MET A 55 -10.12 -5.98 -3.02
CA MET A 55 -9.23 -6.02 -1.85
C MET A 55 -8.78 -7.45 -1.52
N LYS A 56 -9.70 -8.44 -1.56
CA LYS A 56 -9.31 -9.85 -1.38
C LYS A 56 -8.30 -10.32 -2.42
N ARG A 57 -8.46 -9.92 -3.70
CA ARG A 57 -7.51 -10.27 -4.77
C ARG A 57 -6.14 -9.64 -4.52
N ILE A 58 -6.11 -8.38 -4.10
CA ILE A 58 -4.87 -7.67 -3.74
C ILE A 58 -4.17 -8.37 -2.58
N MET A 59 -4.88 -8.71 -1.50
CA MET A 59 -4.28 -9.39 -0.34
C MET A 59 -3.61 -10.71 -0.73
N ASN A 60 -4.28 -11.54 -1.52
CA ASN A 60 -3.73 -12.81 -1.97
C ASN A 60 -2.49 -12.59 -2.86
N ALA A 61 -2.57 -11.66 -3.80
CA ALA A 61 -1.44 -11.34 -4.67
C ALA A 61 -0.24 -10.80 -3.88
N LEU A 62 -0.46 -9.93 -2.88
CA LEU A 62 0.60 -9.40 -2.03
C LEU A 62 1.25 -10.51 -1.20
N LYS A 63 0.45 -11.40 -0.60
CA LYS A 63 0.96 -12.56 0.14
C LYS A 63 1.88 -13.42 -0.71
N ASP A 64 1.45 -13.74 -1.93
CA ASP A 64 2.25 -14.54 -2.86
C ASP A 64 3.55 -13.83 -3.26
N ASN A 65 3.51 -12.51 -3.46
CA ASN A 65 4.70 -11.73 -3.82
C ASN A 65 5.68 -11.57 -2.65
N VAL A 66 5.18 -11.43 -1.41
CA VAL A 66 6.02 -11.43 -0.21
C VAL A 66 6.75 -12.76 -0.06
N HIS A 67 6.04 -13.89 -0.19
CA HIS A 67 6.69 -15.20 -0.13
C HIS A 67 7.77 -15.37 -1.20
N LYS A 68 7.52 -14.91 -2.44
CA LYS A 68 8.51 -14.94 -3.52
C LYS A 68 9.73 -14.07 -3.22
N TYR A 69 9.50 -12.88 -2.68
CA TYR A 69 10.58 -11.98 -2.26
C TYR A 69 11.43 -12.65 -1.17
N GLU A 70 10.81 -13.19 -0.13
CA GLU A 70 11.53 -13.81 0.99
C GLU A 70 12.32 -15.05 0.58
N ALA A 71 11.79 -15.85 -0.34
CA ALA A 71 12.51 -16.99 -0.91
C ALA A 71 13.78 -16.56 -1.68
N GLN A 72 13.82 -15.33 -2.21
CA GLN A 72 14.94 -14.82 -2.98
C GLN A 72 15.93 -13.98 -2.15
N PHE A 73 15.43 -13.15 -1.23
CA PHE A 73 16.21 -12.13 -0.53
C PHE A 73 16.35 -12.39 0.98
N GLY A 74 15.67 -13.41 1.50
CA GLY A 74 15.61 -13.73 2.92
C GLY A 74 14.35 -13.17 3.59
N VAL A 75 14.09 -13.66 4.80
CA VAL A 75 12.89 -13.32 5.60
C VAL A 75 12.87 -11.83 5.93
N ILE A 76 11.72 -11.19 5.72
CA ILE A 76 11.50 -9.81 6.11
C ILE A 76 11.47 -9.75 7.64
N GLN A 77 12.31 -8.90 8.23
CA GLN A 77 12.18 -8.61 9.66
C GLN A 77 10.95 -7.74 9.85
N GLU A 78 9.99 -8.22 10.65
CA GLU A 78 8.82 -7.44 11.00
C GLU A 78 9.27 -6.15 11.70
N ALA A 79 8.90 -5.01 11.12
CA ALA A 79 9.04 -3.74 11.82
C ALA A 79 8.12 -3.78 13.04
N GLY A 80 8.64 -3.43 14.22
CA GLY A 80 7.78 -3.17 15.38
C GLY A 80 6.75 -2.10 15.04
N GLU A 81 5.62 -2.10 15.76
CA GLU A 81 4.58 -1.08 15.58
C GLU A 81 5.23 0.31 15.50
N PRO A 82 4.89 1.13 14.48
CA PRO A 82 5.33 2.51 14.44
C PRO A 82 4.95 3.13 15.78
N LYS A 83 5.95 3.55 16.57
CA LYS A 83 5.72 4.28 17.81
C LYS A 83 5.08 5.61 17.44
N LEU A 84 3.76 5.61 17.29
CA LEU A 84 2.98 6.83 17.41
C LEU A 84 3.37 7.39 18.78
N LEU A 85 4.03 8.53 18.78
CA LEU A 85 4.41 9.21 20.02
C LEU A 85 3.09 9.56 20.72
N ALA A 86 2.65 8.67 21.60
CA ALA A 86 1.52 8.89 22.47
C ALA A 86 1.96 9.99 23.45
N ASN A 87 1.46 11.20 23.20
CA ASN A 87 1.42 12.28 24.17
C ASN A 87 -0.04 12.48 24.56
#